data_AF-A0A2A2LII5-F1
#
_entry.id   AF-A0A2A2LII5-F1
#
_cell.length_a   1.000
_cell.length_b   1.000
_cell.length_c   1.000
_cell.angle_alpha   90.00
_cell.angle_beta   90.00
_cell.angle_gamma   90.00
#
_symmetry.space_group_name_H-M   'P 1'
#
loop_
_entity.id
_entity.type
_entity.pdbx_description
1 polymer ?
#
loop_
_entity_poly.entity_id
_entity_poly.type
_entity_poly.pdbx_seq_one_letter_code
_entity_poly.pdbx_strand_id
1 'polypeptide(L)'
;MSKTTKTGSLVDAKKMSAELFTLTYGAFVTQMLKDYEDPQVVTAKLDKIGFDMGTVLADDFLAKSANVPRCQDCKQIAEVLSKLAIPNYLGVPATVSNWSSGDREFSLIIESNPLTELVEIPDHLKATLNYSQVIAGAIRGALEALHFKVYAVAVENASNTEIRIKLDSILKDSLPAGEDY
;
A
#
# COMPACT_ATOMS: atom_id res chain seq x y z
N MET A 1 32.63 9.54 -34.38
CA MET A 1 32.80 8.80 -33.11
C MET A 1 32.08 9.58 -32.01
N SER A 2 30.85 9.21 -31.67
CA SER A 2 30.09 9.84 -30.58
C SER A 2 30.08 8.85 -29.42
N LYS A 3 30.64 9.26 -28.26
CA LYS A 3 30.64 8.46 -27.04
C LYS A 3 29.27 8.60 -26.39
N THR A 4 28.47 7.54 -26.44
CA THR A 4 27.27 7.39 -25.61
C THR A 4 27.70 7.12 -24.17
N THR A 5 27.58 8.12 -23.32
CA THR A 5 27.74 7.96 -21.86
C THR A 5 26.52 7.19 -21.35
N LYS A 6 26.70 5.90 -21.05
CA LYS A 6 25.77 5.12 -20.22
C LYS A 6 25.87 5.64 -18.79
N THR A 7 24.96 6.51 -18.39
CA THR A 7 24.62 6.72 -16.99
C THR A 7 23.87 5.46 -16.52
N GLY A 8 24.60 4.54 -15.90
CA GLY A 8 24.00 3.39 -15.23
C GLY A 8 23.12 3.88 -14.08
N SER A 9 21.83 3.56 -14.15
CA SER A 9 20.92 3.67 -13.01
C SER A 9 21.43 2.75 -11.89
N LEU A 10 21.67 3.31 -10.71
CA LEU A 10 22.30 2.61 -9.59
C LEU A 10 21.36 1.72 -8.76
N VAL A 11 20.14 1.44 -9.22
CA VAL A 11 19.27 0.42 -8.63
C VAL A 11 18.36 -0.19 -9.69
N ASP A 12 18.87 -1.17 -10.46
CA ASP A 12 17.97 -2.13 -11.10
C ASP A 12 17.28 -2.90 -9.96
N ALA A 13 16.05 -2.51 -9.62
CA ALA A 13 15.22 -3.24 -8.67
C ALA A 13 15.10 -4.67 -9.19
N LYS A 14 15.83 -5.60 -8.56
CA LYS A 14 15.89 -6.99 -8.98
C LYS A 14 14.48 -7.56 -8.84
N LYS A 15 13.78 -7.70 -9.98
CA LYS A 15 12.44 -8.30 -10.02
C LYS A 15 12.53 -9.71 -9.46
N MET A 16 11.95 -9.90 -8.28
CA MET A 16 11.78 -11.19 -7.64
C MET A 16 10.53 -11.88 -8.20
N SER A 17 10.50 -13.22 -8.20
CA SER A 17 9.29 -13.94 -8.59
C SER A 17 8.13 -13.57 -7.67
N ALA A 18 6.98 -13.23 -8.26
CA ALA A 18 5.74 -12.96 -7.51
C ALA A 18 5.33 -14.18 -6.67
N GLU A 19 5.49 -15.40 -7.23
CA GLU A 19 5.17 -16.66 -6.53
C GLU A 19 5.96 -16.82 -5.22
N LEU A 20 7.25 -16.47 -5.23
CA LEU A 20 8.07 -16.55 -4.03
C LEU A 20 7.54 -15.60 -2.94
N PHE A 21 7.15 -14.40 -3.33
CA PHE A 21 6.54 -13.43 -2.40
C PHE A 21 5.19 -13.93 -1.88
N THR A 22 4.32 -14.43 -2.76
CA THR A 22 3.00 -14.99 -2.42
C THR A 22 3.11 -16.15 -1.43
N LEU A 23 4.00 -17.11 -1.70
CA LEU A 23 4.21 -18.25 -0.81
C LEU A 23 4.82 -17.85 0.53
N THR A 24 5.75 -16.89 0.53
CA THR A 24 6.34 -16.35 1.77
C THR A 24 5.29 -15.64 2.60
N TYR A 25 4.45 -14.80 1.97
CA TYR A 25 3.36 -14.11 2.64
C TYR A 25 2.31 -15.10 3.18
N GLY A 26 1.93 -16.11 2.40
CA GLY A 26 0.99 -17.15 2.83
C GLY A 26 1.51 -17.96 4.03
N ALA A 27 2.78 -18.34 4.03
CA ALA A 27 3.41 -18.99 5.17
C ALA A 27 3.43 -18.09 6.41
N PHE A 28 3.72 -16.80 6.21
CA PHE A 28 3.71 -15.80 7.27
C PHE A 28 2.32 -15.64 7.91
N VAL A 29 1.27 -15.44 7.10
CA VAL A 29 -0.12 -15.33 7.60
C VAL A 29 -0.56 -16.62 8.28
N THR A 30 -0.21 -17.78 7.71
CA THR A 30 -0.52 -19.09 8.32
C THR A 30 0.12 -19.24 9.70
N GLN A 31 1.38 -18.80 9.85
CA GLN A 31 2.05 -18.83 11.14
C GLN A 31 1.37 -17.89 12.14
N MET A 32 1.01 -16.67 11.73
CA MET A 32 0.29 -15.73 12.60
C MET A 32 -1.07 -16.27 13.05
N LEU A 33 -1.83 -16.92 12.17
CA LEU A 33 -3.11 -17.54 12.53
C LEU A 33 -2.94 -18.64 13.58
N LYS A 34 -1.83 -19.40 13.53
CA LYS A 34 -1.50 -20.40 14.55
C LYS A 34 -1.08 -19.76 15.88
N ASP A 35 -0.31 -18.66 15.82
CA ASP A 35 0.25 -18.04 17.02
C ASP A 35 -0.78 -17.21 17.81
N TYR A 36 -1.70 -16.55 17.10
CA TYR A 36 -2.67 -15.63 17.71
C TYR A 36 -4.06 -16.25 17.92
N GLU A 37 -4.43 -17.28 17.16
CA GLU A 37 -5.74 -17.96 17.19
C GLU A 37 -6.98 -17.04 17.01
N ASP A 38 -6.76 -15.76 16.69
CA ASP A 38 -7.79 -14.74 16.45
C ASP A 38 -7.52 -14.01 15.12
N PRO A 39 -8.37 -14.20 14.09
CA PRO A 39 -8.15 -13.59 12.78
C PRO A 39 -8.22 -12.06 12.80
N GLN A 40 -8.99 -11.46 13.72
CA GLN A 40 -9.07 -10.00 13.84
C GLN A 40 -7.76 -9.42 14.36
N VAL A 41 -7.13 -10.11 15.32
CA VAL A 41 -5.78 -9.76 15.81
C VAL A 41 -4.76 -9.90 14.68
N VAL A 42 -4.84 -10.97 13.88
CA VAL A 42 -3.98 -11.14 12.70
C VAL A 42 -4.15 -9.99 11.71
N THR A 43 -5.39 -9.61 11.37
CA THR A 43 -5.66 -8.45 10.50
C THR A 43 -5.07 -7.15 11.05
N ALA A 44 -5.20 -6.88 12.35
CA ALA A 44 -4.58 -5.70 12.98
C ALA A 44 -3.04 -5.74 12.94
N LYS A 45 -2.44 -6.92 13.05
CA LYS A 45 -0.99 -7.10 12.93
C LYS A 45 -0.51 -6.93 11.48
N LEU A 46 -1.24 -7.45 10.51
CA LEU A 46 -0.97 -7.23 9.08
C LEU A 46 -1.04 -5.75 8.72
N ASP A 47 -2.03 -5.03 9.26
CA ASP A 47 -2.15 -3.58 9.10
C ASP A 47 -0.93 -2.85 9.65
N LYS A 48 -0.48 -3.20 10.87
CA LYS A 48 0.71 -2.60 11.48
C LYS A 48 1.98 -2.86 10.67
N ILE A 49 2.20 -4.11 10.25
CA ILE A 49 3.37 -4.48 9.43
C ILE A 49 3.33 -3.71 8.11
N GLY A 50 2.17 -3.66 7.47
CA GLY A 50 1.95 -2.87 6.27
C GLY A 50 2.32 -1.41 6.51
N PHE A 51 1.82 -0.80 7.59
CA PHE A 51 2.12 0.57 7.94
C PHE A 51 3.62 0.83 8.08
N ASP A 52 4.31 0.01 8.86
CA ASP A 52 5.76 0.14 9.07
C ASP A 52 6.50 0.00 7.72
N MET A 53 6.11 -0.94 6.85
CA MET A 53 6.64 -1.04 5.48
C MET A 53 6.36 0.22 4.66
N GLY A 54 5.13 0.73 4.72
CA GLY A 54 4.67 1.91 3.98
C GLY A 54 5.49 3.15 4.26
N THR A 55 5.85 3.38 5.53
CA THR A 55 6.69 4.53 5.91
C THR A 55 8.04 4.51 5.21
N VAL A 56 8.67 3.34 5.08
CA VAL A 56 9.95 3.17 4.38
C VAL A 56 9.77 3.23 2.87
N LEU A 57 8.67 2.68 2.35
CA LEU A 57 8.37 2.69 0.91
C LEU A 57 8.08 4.11 0.38
N ALA A 58 7.63 5.05 1.22
CA ALA A 58 7.40 6.42 0.81
C ALA A 58 8.68 7.09 0.28
N ASP A 59 9.81 6.93 0.99
CA ASP A 59 11.10 7.48 0.58
C ASP A 59 11.61 6.84 -0.72
N ASP A 60 11.50 5.51 -0.84
CA ASP A 60 11.84 4.78 -2.07
C ASP A 60 10.98 5.24 -3.26
N PHE A 61 9.68 5.49 -3.02
CA PHE A 61 8.76 5.95 -4.05
C PHE A 61 9.15 7.34 -4.54
N LEU A 62 9.42 8.28 -3.62
CA LEU A 62 9.86 9.63 -3.96
C LEU A 62 11.19 9.64 -4.71
N ALA A 63 12.14 8.79 -4.31
CA ALA A 63 13.44 8.67 -4.97
C ALA A 63 13.32 8.17 -6.42
N LYS A 64 12.38 7.27 -6.69
CA LYS A 64 12.11 6.73 -8.04
C LYS A 64 11.19 7.64 -8.87
N SER A 65 10.39 8.47 -8.21
CA SER A 65 9.30 9.26 -8.82
C SER A 65 9.59 10.76 -8.77
N ALA A 66 10.80 11.17 -9.15
CA ALA A 66 11.27 12.56 -9.05
C ALA A 66 10.39 13.60 -9.79
N ASN A 67 9.56 13.17 -10.74
CA ASN A 67 8.67 14.05 -11.51
C ASN A 67 7.24 14.12 -10.95
N VAL A 68 6.91 13.39 -9.89
CA VAL A 68 5.57 13.41 -9.29
C VAL A 68 5.46 14.63 -8.38
N PRO A 69 4.58 15.60 -8.67
CA PRO A 69 4.38 16.73 -7.79
C PRO A 69 3.79 16.27 -6.45
N ARG A 70 4.06 17.04 -5.39
CA ARG A 70 3.44 16.80 -4.08
C ARG A 70 1.92 16.86 -4.25
N CYS A 71 1.23 15.79 -3.88
CA CYS A 71 -0.23 15.75 -3.90
C CYS A 71 -0.80 16.84 -2.98
N GLN A 72 -1.96 17.39 -3.32
CA GLN A 72 -2.67 18.40 -2.53
C GLN A 72 -4.08 17.97 -2.14
N ASP A 73 -4.66 17.04 -2.88
CA ASP A 73 -6.02 16.56 -2.67
C ASP A 73 -6.13 15.04 -2.84
N CYS A 74 -7.29 14.51 -2.45
CA CYS A 74 -7.58 13.09 -2.51
C CYS A 74 -7.56 12.53 -3.94
N LYS A 75 -7.92 13.33 -4.96
CA LYS A 75 -7.95 12.90 -6.36
C LYS A 75 -6.54 12.64 -6.89
N GLN A 76 -5.62 13.54 -6.58
CA GLN A 76 -4.21 13.36 -6.90
C GLN A 76 -3.62 12.15 -6.17
N ILE A 77 -3.95 11.95 -4.89
CA ILE A 77 -3.55 10.75 -4.14
C ILE A 77 -4.05 9.48 -4.85
N ALA A 78 -5.34 9.44 -5.20
CA ALA A 78 -5.92 8.28 -5.88
C ALA A 78 -5.24 7.98 -7.23
N GLU A 79 -4.96 9.02 -8.01
CA GLU A 79 -4.28 8.89 -9.30
C GLU A 79 -2.84 8.39 -9.17
N VAL A 80 -2.08 8.93 -8.22
CA VAL A 80 -0.70 8.50 -7.95
C VAL A 80 -0.68 7.05 -7.46
N LEU A 81 -1.59 6.69 -6.54
CA LEU A 81 -1.66 5.32 -6.04
C LEU A 81 -2.01 4.33 -7.16
N SER A 82 -3.03 4.61 -7.97
CA SER A 82 -3.52 3.67 -8.98
C SER A 82 -2.59 3.56 -10.20
N LYS A 83 -1.99 4.67 -10.64
CA LYS A 83 -1.20 4.71 -11.89
C LYS A 83 0.29 4.47 -11.66
N LEU A 84 0.81 4.78 -10.47
CA LEU A 84 2.25 4.76 -10.21
C LEU A 84 2.60 3.79 -9.09
N ALA A 85 2.05 3.96 -7.88
CA ALA A 85 2.50 3.21 -6.71
C ALA A 85 2.16 1.71 -6.80
N ILE A 86 0.88 1.36 -7.01
CA ILE A 86 0.45 -0.04 -7.07
C ILE A 86 1.13 -0.80 -8.22
N PRO A 87 1.18 -0.28 -9.46
CA PRO A 87 1.90 -0.96 -10.54
C PRO A 87 3.40 -1.13 -10.27
N ASN A 88 4.04 -0.15 -9.61
CA ASN A 88 5.47 -0.21 -9.32
C ASN A 88 5.83 -1.25 -8.24
N TYR A 89 5.00 -1.38 -7.20
CA TYR A 89 5.31 -2.24 -6.05
C TYR A 89 4.66 -3.63 -6.11
N LEU A 90 3.43 -3.74 -6.60
CA LEU A 90 2.73 -5.02 -6.73
C LEU A 90 2.83 -5.61 -8.15
N GLY A 91 3.27 -4.84 -9.13
CA GLY A 91 3.41 -5.32 -10.52
C GLY A 91 2.09 -5.51 -11.26
N VAL A 92 0.98 -5.03 -10.69
CA VAL A 92 -0.39 -5.21 -11.22
C VAL A 92 -1.09 -3.87 -11.37
N PRO A 93 -2.01 -3.71 -12.33
CA PRO A 93 -2.79 -2.48 -12.47
C PRO A 93 -3.78 -2.33 -11.32
N ALA A 94 -4.11 -1.08 -11.00
CA ALA A 94 -5.21 -0.73 -10.11
C ALA A 94 -6.08 0.35 -10.75
N THR A 95 -7.39 0.31 -10.45
CA THR A 95 -8.35 1.32 -10.89
C THR A 95 -8.98 2.04 -9.71
N VAL A 96 -9.37 3.29 -9.90
CA VAL A 96 -10.06 4.08 -8.88
C VAL A 96 -11.56 4.01 -9.13
N SER A 97 -12.35 3.74 -8.09
CA SER A 97 -13.81 3.68 -8.14
C SER A 97 -14.44 4.19 -6.84
N ASN A 98 -15.78 4.11 -6.74
CA ASN A 98 -16.54 4.32 -5.51
C ASN A 98 -16.23 5.64 -4.76
N TRP A 99 -16.14 6.75 -5.51
CA TRP A 99 -15.98 8.07 -4.91
C TRP A 99 -17.18 8.48 -4.07
N SER A 100 -16.90 8.95 -2.85
CA SER A 100 -17.90 9.64 -2.03
C SER A 100 -18.19 11.05 -2.55
N SER A 101 -19.37 11.58 -2.25
CA SER A 101 -19.82 12.91 -2.69
C SER A 101 -18.96 14.09 -2.19
N GLY A 102 -18.05 13.85 -1.24
CA GLY A 102 -17.14 14.86 -0.71
C GLY A 102 -15.72 14.80 -1.28
N ASP A 103 -15.43 13.88 -2.21
CA ASP A 103 -14.08 13.63 -2.73
C ASP A 103 -13.04 13.32 -1.63
N ARG A 104 -13.48 12.74 -0.51
CA ARG A 104 -12.59 12.37 0.62
C ARG A 104 -12.48 10.88 0.84
N GLU A 105 -13.18 10.09 0.04
CA GLU A 105 -13.17 8.63 0.12
C GLU A 105 -13.33 8.06 -1.28
N PHE A 106 -12.54 7.04 -1.58
CA PHE A 106 -12.51 6.32 -2.84
C PHE A 106 -12.04 4.88 -2.61
N SER A 107 -12.21 4.04 -3.62
CA SER A 107 -11.71 2.68 -3.62
C SER A 107 -10.64 2.48 -4.68
N LEU A 108 -9.58 1.75 -4.33
CA LEU A 108 -8.67 1.14 -5.29
C LEU A 108 -9.11 -0.29 -5.55
N ILE A 109 -9.32 -0.64 -6.81
CA ILE A 109 -9.68 -1.98 -7.23
C ILE A 109 -8.47 -2.64 -7.87
N ILE A 110 -8.03 -3.74 -7.28
CA ILE A 110 -6.93 -4.58 -7.76
C ILE A 110 -7.56 -5.89 -8.26
N GLU A 111 -7.64 -6.07 -9.56
CA GLU A 111 -8.30 -7.24 -10.17
C GLU A 111 -7.49 -8.52 -9.93
N SER A 112 -6.18 -8.50 -10.21
CA SER A 112 -5.28 -9.63 -9.96
C SER A 112 -4.39 -9.31 -8.77
N ASN A 113 -4.84 -9.63 -7.56
CA ASN A 113 -4.02 -9.42 -6.37
C ASN A 113 -3.00 -10.56 -6.23
N PRO A 114 -1.68 -10.29 -6.36
CA PRO A 114 -0.66 -11.33 -6.33
C PRO A 114 -0.61 -12.08 -5.00
N LEU A 115 -1.02 -11.46 -3.89
CA LEU A 115 -1.02 -12.09 -2.58
C LEU A 115 -2.01 -13.26 -2.48
N THR A 116 -3.10 -13.22 -3.26
CA THR A 116 -4.20 -14.18 -3.19
C THR A 116 -4.20 -15.20 -4.31
N GLU A 117 -3.29 -15.12 -5.29
CA GLU A 117 -3.28 -16.00 -6.48
C GLU A 117 -3.18 -17.49 -6.14
N LEU A 118 -2.48 -17.84 -5.04
CA LEU A 118 -2.25 -19.23 -4.61
C LEU A 118 -2.93 -19.55 -3.27
N VAL A 119 -3.90 -18.73 -2.87
CA VAL A 119 -4.46 -18.78 -1.51
C VAL A 119 -5.97 -18.90 -1.57
N GLU A 120 -6.49 -19.91 -0.88
CA GLU A 120 -7.91 -20.04 -0.60
C GLU A 120 -8.15 -19.83 0.90
N ILE A 121 -8.92 -18.80 1.23
CA ILE A 121 -9.28 -18.50 2.62
C ILE A 121 -10.48 -19.39 3.01
N PRO A 122 -10.40 -20.18 4.09
CA PRO A 122 -11.54 -20.93 4.60
C PRO A 122 -12.74 -20.03 4.95
N ASP A 123 -13.97 -20.49 4.70
CA ASP A 123 -15.18 -19.68 4.88
C ASP A 123 -15.35 -19.10 6.29
N HIS A 124 -14.95 -19.84 7.33
CA HIS A 124 -15.02 -19.39 8.72
C HIS A 124 -14.09 -18.21 9.02
N LEU A 125 -13.05 -17.99 8.21
CA LEU A 125 -12.10 -16.87 8.36
C LEU A 125 -12.49 -15.66 7.52
N LYS A 126 -13.22 -15.84 6.41
CA LYS A 126 -13.56 -14.76 5.46
C LYS A 126 -14.28 -13.56 6.10
N ALA A 127 -15.01 -13.78 7.18
CA ALA A 127 -15.75 -12.71 7.86
C ALA A 127 -14.87 -11.84 8.78
N THR A 128 -13.68 -12.29 9.15
CA THR A 128 -12.85 -11.65 10.20
C THR A 128 -11.40 -11.44 9.79
N LEU A 129 -10.90 -12.20 8.82
CA LEU A 129 -9.56 -12.08 8.26
C LEU A 129 -9.59 -11.28 6.98
N ASN A 130 -9.05 -10.07 7.02
CA ASN A 130 -8.68 -9.33 5.82
C ASN A 130 -7.23 -9.73 5.46
N TYR A 131 -7.10 -10.76 4.62
CA TYR A 131 -5.83 -11.34 4.20
C TYR A 131 -4.91 -10.32 3.51
N SER A 132 -5.48 -9.35 2.80
CA SER A 132 -4.75 -8.32 2.07
C SER A 132 -4.58 -7.01 2.83
N GLN A 133 -4.90 -6.99 4.14
CA GLN A 133 -4.82 -5.77 4.96
C GLN A 133 -3.41 -5.16 5.00
N VAL A 134 -2.36 -5.96 4.78
CA VAL A 134 -0.98 -5.45 4.66
C VAL A 134 -0.84 -4.38 3.57
N ILE A 135 -1.60 -4.47 2.47
CA ILE A 135 -1.58 -3.48 1.38
C ILE A 135 -2.22 -2.17 1.87
N ALA A 136 -3.35 -2.26 2.56
CA ALA A 136 -4.03 -1.10 3.14
C ALA A 136 -3.14 -0.40 4.19
N GLY A 137 -2.49 -1.20 5.06
CA GLY A 137 -1.50 -0.71 6.00
C GLY A 137 -0.36 0.03 5.31
N ALA A 138 0.21 -0.53 4.24
CA ALA A 138 1.30 0.08 3.48
C ALA A 138 0.90 1.42 2.84
N ILE A 139 -0.31 1.51 2.29
CA ILE A 139 -0.84 2.77 1.78
C ILE A 139 -0.98 3.78 2.91
N ARG A 140 -1.51 3.37 4.07
CA ARG A 140 -1.68 4.24 5.24
C ARG A 140 -0.34 4.77 5.75
N GLY A 141 0.66 3.91 5.89
CA GLY A 141 2.00 4.29 6.33
C GLY A 141 2.72 5.21 5.36
N ALA A 142 2.62 4.91 4.06
CA ALA A 142 3.24 5.74 3.03
C ALA A 142 2.60 7.13 2.98
N LEU A 143 1.28 7.22 3.07
CA LEU A 143 0.57 8.49 3.08
C LEU A 143 0.83 9.29 4.36
N GLU A 144 0.94 8.64 5.52
CA GLU A 144 1.28 9.31 6.77
C GLU A 144 2.69 9.93 6.73
N ALA A 145 3.67 9.21 6.16
CA ALA A 145 5.02 9.74 5.92
C ALA A 145 5.03 10.95 4.97
N LEU A 146 4.01 11.09 4.13
CA LEU A 146 3.79 12.23 3.24
C LEU A 146 2.82 13.27 3.81
N HIS A 147 2.53 13.21 5.10
CA HIS A 147 1.64 14.12 5.84
C HIS A 147 0.15 14.01 5.47
N PHE A 148 -0.29 12.85 5.00
CA PHE A 148 -1.70 12.54 4.78
C PHE A 148 -2.17 11.48 5.76
N LYS A 149 -3.01 11.89 6.71
CA LYS A 149 -3.67 10.93 7.60
C LYS A 149 -4.89 10.35 6.90
N VAL A 150 -4.89 9.03 6.74
CA VAL A 150 -5.98 8.30 6.09
C VAL A 150 -6.43 7.09 6.90
N TYR A 151 -7.66 6.67 6.68
CA TYR A 151 -8.13 5.33 7.02
C TYR A 151 -8.07 4.47 5.76
N ALA A 152 -7.57 3.24 5.87
CA ALA A 152 -7.51 2.30 4.76
C ALA A 152 -7.92 0.90 5.22
N VAL A 153 -8.80 0.25 4.47
CA VAL A 153 -9.28 -1.12 4.77
C VAL A 153 -9.31 -1.93 3.48
N ALA A 154 -8.72 -3.12 3.53
CA ALA A 154 -8.84 -4.11 2.46
C ALA A 154 -10.15 -4.90 2.59
N VAL A 155 -10.81 -5.13 1.46
CA VAL A 155 -12.01 -5.95 1.35
C VAL A 155 -11.78 -6.94 0.21
N GLU A 156 -11.73 -8.23 0.54
CA GLU A 156 -11.66 -9.29 -0.45
C GLU A 156 -13.04 -9.56 -1.06
N ASN A 157 -13.16 -9.33 -2.38
CA ASN A 157 -14.32 -9.73 -3.15
C ASN A 157 -14.03 -11.03 -3.91
N ALA A 158 -15.07 -11.64 -4.48
CA ALA A 158 -14.93 -12.89 -5.23
C ALA A 158 -13.99 -12.79 -6.45
N SER A 159 -13.82 -11.60 -7.03
CA SER A 159 -13.08 -11.37 -8.27
C SER A 159 -11.99 -10.31 -8.19
N ASN A 160 -11.87 -9.60 -7.07
CA ASN A 160 -10.89 -8.52 -6.90
C ASN A 160 -10.63 -8.24 -5.42
N THR A 161 -9.59 -7.45 -5.16
CA THR A 161 -9.37 -6.82 -3.85
C THR A 161 -9.73 -5.34 -3.94
N GLU A 162 -10.65 -4.90 -3.11
CA GLU A 162 -11.01 -3.48 -2.95
C GLU A 162 -10.27 -2.91 -1.74
N ILE A 163 -9.46 -1.85 -1.93
CA ILE A 163 -8.90 -1.08 -0.83
C ILE A 163 -9.68 0.22 -0.71
N ARG A 164 -10.48 0.35 0.35
CA ARG A 164 -11.24 1.58 0.65
C ARG A 164 -10.36 2.54 1.41
N ILE A 165 -10.23 3.76 0.91
CA ILE A 165 -9.35 4.80 1.47
C ILE A 165 -10.17 6.04 1.76
N LYS A 166 -10.05 6.56 2.98
CA LYS A 166 -10.71 7.79 3.44
C LYS A 166 -9.71 8.77 4.02
N LEU A 167 -9.65 9.97 3.44
CA LEU A 167 -8.80 11.07 3.89
C LEU A 167 -9.35 11.75 5.15
N ASP A 168 -8.65 11.58 6.27
CA ASP A 168 -9.00 12.17 7.57
C ASP A 168 -8.53 13.63 7.68
N SER A 169 -7.24 13.86 7.46
CA SER A 169 -6.64 15.20 7.58
C SER A 169 -5.27 15.28 6.88
N ILE A 170 -4.88 16.50 6.52
CA ILE A 170 -3.51 16.80 6.09
C ILE A 170 -2.75 17.26 7.34
N LEU A 171 -1.69 16.53 7.67
CA LEU A 171 -0.84 16.81 8.84
C LEU A 171 -0.02 18.07 8.56
N LYS A 172 0.09 18.95 9.54
CA LYS A 172 0.92 20.16 9.45
C LYS A 172 2.29 19.89 10.06
N ASP A 173 3.34 20.35 9.40
CA ASP A 173 4.67 20.41 10.00
C ASP A 173 4.65 21.44 11.13
N SER A 174 4.63 20.98 12.37
CA SER A 174 4.99 21.83 13.50
C SER A 174 6.51 21.86 13.58
N LEU A 175 7.12 22.94 13.10
CA LEU A 175 8.50 23.25 13.49
C LEU A 175 8.50 23.41 15.02
N PRO A 176 9.42 22.76 15.78
CA PRO A 176 9.62 23.12 17.17
C PRO A 176 9.94 24.62 17.21
N ALA A 177 9.28 25.36 18.10
CA ALA A 177 9.57 26.78 18.28
C ALA A 177 11.09 26.92 18.45
N GLY A 178 11.72 27.66 17.54
CA GLY A 178 13.15 27.94 17.64
C GLY A 178 13.41 28.47 19.04
N GLU A 179 14.37 27.87 19.75
CA GLU A 179 14.88 28.48 20.97
C GLU A 179 15.44 29.85 20.55
N ASP A 180 14.74 30.91 20.94
CA ASP A 180 15.24 32.28 20.85
C ASP A 180 16.49 32.35 21.75
N TYR A 181 17.68 32.25 21.15
CA TYR A 181 18.97 32.53 21.79
C TYR A 181 19.27 34.03 21.80
#